data_AF-A0A2Z6PKQ4-F1
#
_entry.id   AF-A0A2Z6PKQ4-F1
#
_cell.length_a   1.000
_cell.length_b   1.000
_cell.length_c   1.000
_cell.angle_alpha   90.00
_cell.angle_beta   90.00
_cell.angle_gamma   90.00
#
_symmetry.space_group_name_H-M   'P 1'
#
loop_
_entity.id
_entity.type
_entity.pdbx_description
1 polymer ?
#
loop_
_entity_poly.entity_id
_entity_poly.type
_entity_poly.pdbx_seq_one_letter_code
_entity_poly.pdbx_strand_id
1 'polypeptide(L)' 'METLVETIEGFRDLKIPSGIQHGHSVKLSRLGVPDMNKPSIRGDHYFVVNVLIPKDISCK' A
#
# COMPACT_ATOMS: atom_id res chain seq x y z
N MET A 1 7.58 9.89 0.44
CA MET A 1 7.01 9.96 1.81
C MET A 1 6.95 8.55 2.36
N GLU A 2 7.06 8.37 3.67
CA GLU A 2 6.86 7.09 4.36
C GLU A 2 5.58 7.16 5.19
N THR A 3 4.76 6.10 5.11
CA THR A 3 3.49 6.00 5.82
C THR A 3 3.38 4.63 6.48
N LEU A 4 2.90 4.59 7.71
CA LEU A 4 2.60 3.34 8.40
C LEU A 4 1.29 2.76 7.86
N VAL A 5 1.35 1.54 7.35
CA VAL A 5 0.19 0.78 6.85
C VAL A 5 -0.01 -0.48 7.67
N GLU A 6 -1.27 -0.85 7.86
CA GLU A 6 -1.63 -2.10 8.53
C GLU A 6 -1.51 -3.27 7.56
N THR A 7 -0.89 -4.36 8.02
CA THR A 7 -0.82 -5.63 7.30
C THR A 7 -1.29 -6.76 8.20
N ILE A 8 -1.46 -7.95 7.64
CA ILE A 8 -1.87 -9.16 8.38
C ILE A 8 -0.91 -9.47 9.54
N GLU A 9 0.38 -9.11 9.41
CA GLU A 9 1.40 -9.35 10.44
C GLU A 9 1.66 -8.13 11.34
N GLY A 10 0.85 -7.07 11.20
CA GLY A 10 0.98 -5.81 11.93
C GLY A 10 1.39 -4.62 11.06
N PHE A 11 1.79 -3.52 11.70
CA PHE A 11 2.14 -2.29 11.00
C PHE A 11 3.51 -2.37 10.31
N ARG A 12 3.60 -1.77 9.12
CA ARG A 12 4.83 -1.67 8.33
C ARG A 12 4.93 -0.32 7.66
N ASP A 13 6.16 0.11 7.41
CA ASP A 13 6.43 1.31 6.63
C ASP A 13 6.24 1.04 5.14
N LEU A 14 5.40 1.86 4.48
CA LEU A 14 5.20 1.87 3.04
C LEU A 14 5.80 3.17 2.48
N LYS A 15 6.71 3.02 1.52
CA LYS A 15 7.30 4.16 0.81
C LYS A 15 6.45 4.52 -0.40
N ILE A 16 5.90 5.74 -0.40
CA ILE A 16 5.17 6.31 -1.52
C ILE A 16 6.14 7.14 -2.37
N PRO A 17 6.42 6.74 -3.63
CA PRO A 17 7.28 7.49 -4.53
C PRO A 17 6.61 8.80 -4.97
N SER A 18 7.43 9.80 -5.32
CA SER A 18 6.92 11.04 -5.90
C SER A 18 6.25 10.78 -7.24
N GLY A 19 5.22 11.58 -7.56
CA GLY A 19 4.50 11.49 -8.82
C GLY A 19 3.48 10.36 -8.93
N ILE A 20 3.25 9.59 -7.86
CA ILE A 20 2.22 8.54 -7.85
C ILE A 20 0.84 9.13 -8.18
N GLN A 21 0.12 8.49 -9.09
CA GLN A 21 -1.23 8.89 -9.47
C GLN A 21 -2.29 8.01 -8.80
N HIS A 22 -3.53 8.50 -8.79
CA HIS A 22 -4.70 7.71 -8.40
C HIS A 22 -4.74 6.35 -9.12
N GLY A 23 -5.08 5.30 -8.38
CA GLY A 23 -5.21 3.94 -8.91
C GLY A 23 -3.89 3.19 -9.08
N HIS A 24 -2.73 3.83 -8.89
CA HIS A 24 -1.46 3.10 -8.88
C HIS A 24 -1.38 2.13 -7.72
N SER A 25 -0.79 0.96 -7.98
CA SER A 25 -0.52 -0.05 -6.97
C SER A 25 0.92 0.02 -6.48
N VAL A 26 1.11 -0.01 -5.17
CA VAL A 26 2.42 -0.24 -4.52
C VAL A 26 2.38 -1.61 -3.88
N LYS A 27 3.48 -2.37 -3.93
CA LYS A 27 3.55 -3.71 -3.35
C LYS A 27 4.56 -3.83 -2.23
N LEU A 28 4.22 -4.63 -1.23
CA LEU A 28 5.15 -5.17 -0.25
C LEU A 28 5.37 -6.65 -0.53
N SER A 29 6.57 -6.99 -1.00
CA SER A 29 6.87 -8.35 -1.41
C SER A 29 6.88 -9.32 -0.22
N ARG A 30 6.33 -10.51 -0.41
CA ARG A 30 6.28 -11.60 0.61
C ARG A 30 5.49 -11.28 1.89
N LEU A 31 4.70 -10.21 1.92
CA LEU A 31 3.82 -9.85 3.04
C LEU A 31 2.34 -10.19 2.81
N GLY A 32 2.03 -10.91 1.72
CA GLY A 32 0.71 -11.46 1.47
C GLY A 32 0.45 -12.75 2.27
N VAL A 33 -0.62 -13.46 1.91
CA VAL A 33 -1.01 -14.73 2.55
C VAL A 33 -0.01 -15.85 2.18
N PRO A 34 0.31 -16.78 3.09
CA PRO A 34 1.11 -17.96 2.77
C PRO A 34 0.40 -18.88 1.77
N ASP A 35 1.19 -19.51 0.90
CA ASP A 35 0.68 -20.54 -0.02
C ASP A 35 0.23 -21.77 0.78
N MET A 36 -0.96 -22.28 0.45
CA MET A 36 -1.56 -23.43 1.17
C MET A 36 -0.74 -24.71 1.04
N ASN A 37 -0.11 -24.93 -0.11
CA ASN A 37 0.70 -26.12 -0.38
C ASN A 37 2.16 -25.95 0.09
N LYS A 38 2.64 -24.71 0.16
CA LYS A 38 4.02 -24.36 0.55
C LYS A 38 4.03 -23.17 1.50
N PRO A 39 3.83 -23.39 2.82
CA PRO A 39 3.71 -22.32 3.80
C PRO A 39 4.94 -21.39 3.92
N SER A 40 6.11 -21.85 3.46
CA SER A 40 7.33 -21.05 3.40
C SER A 40 7.32 -19.98 2.29
N ILE A 41 6.43 -20.11 1.31
CA ILE A 41 6.24 -19.15 0.23
C ILE A 41 5.05 -18.27 0.57
N ARG A 42 5.23 -16.96 0.42
CA ARG A 42 4.18 -15.96 0.65
C ARG A 42 3.96 -15.13 -0.59
N GLY A 43 2.70 -14.75 -0.81
CA GLY A 43 2.34 -13.77 -1.84
C GLY A 43 2.80 -12.35 -1.48
N ASP A 44 2.51 -11.42 -2.38
CA ASP A 44 2.77 -9.99 -2.18
C ASP A 44 1.51 -9.30 -1.66
N HIS A 45 1.67 -8.25 -0.85
CA HIS A 45 0.56 -7.39 -0.42
C HIS A 45 0.52 -6.16 -1.32
N TYR A 46 -0.56 -6.00 -2.08
CA TYR A 46 -0.78 -4.86 -2.96
C TYR A 46 -1.66 -3.80 -2.30
N PHE A 47 -1.17 -2.56 -2.30
CA PHE A 47 -1.90 -1.38 -1.86
C PHE A 47 -2.29 -0.56 -3.08
N VAL A 48 -3.56 -0.18 -3.20
CA VAL A 48 -4.04 0.73 -4.25
C VAL A 48 -4.13 2.13 -3.68
N VAL A 49 -3.48 3.09 -4.34
CA VAL A 49 -3.45 4.47 -3.87
C VAL A 49 -4.72 5.20 -4.32
N ASN A 50 -5.52 5.60 -3.34
CA ASN A 50 -6.69 6.45 -3.54
C ASN A 50 -6.35 7.89 -3.17
N VAL A 51 -6.10 8.72 -4.18
CA VAL A 51 -5.93 10.16 -4.01
C VAL A 51 -7.31 10.80 -3.84
N LEU A 52 -7.56 11.39 -2.67
CA LEU A 52 -8.76 12.16 -2.40
C LEU A 52 -8.56 13.59 -2.88
N ILE A 53 -9.31 13.99 -3.91
CA ILE A 53 -9.30 15.36 -4.42
C ILE A 53 -10.24 16.20 -3.56
N PRO A 54 -9.76 17.27 -2.91
CA PRO A 54 -10.62 18.17 -2.13
C PRO A 54 -11.72 18.78 -3.00
N LYS A 55 -12.94 18.85 -2.47
CA LYS A 55 -14.09 19.46 -3.17
C LYS A 55 -14.15 20.97 -2.97
N ASP A 56 -13.80 21.42 -1.78
CA ASP A 56 -13.77 22.83 -1.42
C ASP A 56 -12.32 23.31 -1.37
N ILE A 57 -11.98 24.18 -2.30
CA ILE A 57 -10.70 24.89 -2.32
C ILE A 57 -10.98 26.33 -1.91
N SER A 58 -10.65 26.70 -0.67
CA SER A 58 -10.74 28.11 -0.27
C SER A 58 -9.58 28.87 -0.90
N CYS A 59 -9.87 29.79 -1.82
CA CYS A 59 -8.92 30.81 -2.21
C CYS A 59 -8.81 31.80 -1.04
N LYS A 60 -7.73 31.72 -0.27
CA LYS A 60 -7.29 32.83 0.58
C LYS A 60 -6.40 33.78 -0.22
#